data_AF-A0A496BIZ2-F1
#
_entry.id   AF-A0A496BIZ2-F1
#
_cell.length_a   1.000
_cell.length_b   1.000
_cell.length_c   1.000
_cell.angle_alpha   90.00
_cell.angle_beta   90.00
_cell.angle_gamma   90.00
#
_symmetry.space_group_name_H-M   'P 1'
#
loop_
_entity.id
_entity.type
_entity.pdbx_description
1 polymer ?
#
loop_
_entity_poly.entity_id
_entity_poly.type
_entity_poly.pdbx_seq_one_letter_code
_entity_poly.pdbx_strand_id
1 'polypeptide(L)'
;MQQFTDEELLQIIEVGESDTVEFKESLSGNAPQRIREAICAFANDLPANGSPGLVFVGVRDDTTLGTTPITDELLRRLADMKTDGNILPPPSLTVEKRLLGNKEVAVITVLPSNSPPVRCRGAIHIRTGPCRGIATAQDERILNEKRRYGDRPFDLYPIRSTGISDLNLALFSYEYLPKAFSEEILAANDRSLNEQLAATKMITAADDPTATVLGILTLGKKPQDFLPCAYVQFLRIDGNELTDVIVDSLAIRGAIPDQVRRLDDKLIAHNRIAVDITSGLLEKRTALYPIEAVQQLTRNALMHRAYEGTNAPVHVYWYNDRIEILSPGGIFGAITTENFGEPGFIDYRNPNLAEAMRTFGFVQRFGMGIPIARRLLAEAGHPAPKLAINGTHAWVTILAR
;
A
#
# COMPACT_ATOMS: atom_id res chain seq x y z
N MET A 1 16.27 -14.93 1.15
CA MET A 1 17.50 -14.37 1.77
C MET A 1 18.67 -15.00 1.07
N GLN A 2 19.67 -14.21 0.71
CA GLN A 2 20.92 -14.74 0.19
C GLN A 2 21.51 -15.67 1.25
N GLN A 3 21.73 -16.93 0.90
CA GLN A 3 22.37 -17.91 1.77
C GLN A 3 23.86 -17.90 1.44
N PHE A 4 24.66 -17.52 2.42
CA PHE A 4 26.12 -17.63 2.33
C PHE A 4 26.53 -19.06 2.63
N THR A 5 27.46 -19.58 1.84
CA THR A 5 28.15 -20.84 2.11
C THR A 5 29.18 -20.66 3.22
N ASP A 6 29.57 -21.75 3.88
CA ASP A 6 30.56 -21.69 4.95
C ASP A 6 31.95 -21.23 4.45
N GLU A 7 32.28 -21.53 3.19
CA GLU A 7 33.51 -21.05 2.52
C GLU A 7 33.49 -19.54 2.29
N GLU A 8 32.37 -18.98 1.81
CA GLU A 8 32.21 -17.54 1.63
C GLU A 8 32.28 -16.80 2.98
N LEU A 9 31.68 -17.37 4.03
CA LEU A 9 31.75 -16.78 5.39
C LEU A 9 33.19 -16.76 5.91
N LEU A 10 33.99 -17.80 5.64
CA LEU A 10 35.42 -17.81 6.00
C LEU A 10 36.21 -16.75 5.24
N GLN A 11 35.97 -16.59 3.94
CA GLN A 11 36.60 -15.53 3.15
C GLN A 11 36.24 -14.13 3.66
N ILE A 12 34.98 -13.92 4.06
CA ILE A 12 34.54 -12.66 4.67
C ILE A 12 35.26 -12.40 5.99
N ILE A 13 35.47 -13.44 6.81
CA ILE A 13 36.23 -13.33 8.06
C ILE A 13 37.68 -12.94 7.78
N GLU A 14 38.33 -13.52 6.77
CA GLU A 14 39.71 -13.19 6.39
C GLU A 14 39.90 -11.73 5.93
N VAL A 15 38.91 -11.18 5.22
CA VAL A 15 38.93 -9.78 4.75
C VAL A 15 38.83 -8.79 5.91
N GLY A 16 38.13 -9.15 6.98
CA GLY A 16 38.02 -8.35 8.20
C GLY A 16 36.71 -7.56 8.34
N GLU A 17 36.63 -6.71 9.36
CA GLU A 17 35.45 -5.85 9.59
C GLU A 17 35.28 -4.81 8.47
N SER A 18 34.03 -4.51 8.14
CA SER A 18 33.67 -3.60 7.05
C SER A 18 32.43 -2.76 7.40
N ASP A 19 31.89 -2.04 6.42
CA ASP A 19 30.60 -1.38 6.54
C ASP A 19 29.40 -2.35 6.57
N THR A 20 29.63 -3.64 6.32
CA THR A 20 28.62 -4.71 6.31
C THR A 20 28.99 -5.87 7.23
N VAL A 21 30.15 -5.86 7.87
CA VAL A 21 30.65 -6.97 8.70
C VAL A 21 31.07 -6.48 10.09
N GLU A 22 30.64 -7.19 11.13
CA GLU A 22 31.03 -6.95 12.53
C GLU A 22 31.42 -8.26 13.23
N PHE A 23 32.49 -8.23 14.03
CA PHE A 23 32.93 -9.37 14.83
C PHE A 23 32.76 -9.11 16.32
N LYS A 24 32.35 -10.14 17.07
CA LYS A 24 32.36 -10.14 18.53
C LYS A 24 32.77 -11.49 19.06
N GLU A 25 33.70 -11.52 20.02
CA GLU A 25 34.16 -12.78 20.60
C GLU A 25 33.08 -13.46 21.46
N SER A 26 32.29 -12.68 22.21
CA SER A 26 31.25 -13.17 23.12
C SER A 26 30.20 -12.09 23.40
N LEU A 27 29.11 -12.45 24.09
CA LEU A 27 28.08 -11.51 24.59
C LEU A 27 28.40 -10.86 25.94
N SER A 28 29.68 -10.78 26.33
CA SER A 28 30.06 -10.17 27.61
C SER A 28 30.11 -8.63 27.56
N GLY A 29 29.86 -7.99 28.70
CA GLY A 29 29.95 -6.54 28.85
C GLY A 29 29.03 -5.76 27.89
N ASN A 30 29.60 -4.85 27.12
CA ASN A 30 28.87 -3.98 26.19
C ASN A 30 28.59 -4.64 24.81
N ALA A 31 28.98 -5.90 24.61
CA ALA A 31 28.78 -6.60 23.33
C ALA A 31 27.31 -6.68 22.88
N PRO A 32 26.31 -7.00 23.75
CA PRO A 32 24.91 -7.04 23.32
C PRO A 32 24.42 -5.69 22.78
N GLN A 33 24.79 -4.59 23.45
CA GLN A 33 24.44 -3.25 23.01
C GLN A 33 25.11 -2.91 21.67
N ARG A 34 26.39 -3.24 21.52
CA ARG A 34 27.11 -3.04 20.26
C ARG A 34 26.54 -3.86 19.11
N ILE A 35 26.05 -5.06 19.35
CA ILE A 35 25.41 -5.86 18.30
C ILE A 35 24.10 -5.19 17.85
N ARG A 36 23.29 -4.65 18.76
CA ARG A 36 22.07 -3.89 18.39
C ARG A 36 22.37 -2.67 17.55
N GLU A 37 23.40 -1.92 17.90
CA GLU A 37 23.85 -0.76 17.14
C GLU A 37 24.30 -1.15 15.73
N ALA A 38 25.00 -2.28 15.59
CA ALA A 38 25.39 -2.82 14.29
C ALA A 38 24.17 -3.29 13.49
N ILE A 39 23.22 -4.02 14.11
CA ILE A 39 21.96 -4.42 13.46
C ILE A 39 21.19 -3.19 12.96
N CYS A 40 21.09 -2.15 13.79
CA CYS A 40 20.46 -0.89 13.43
C CYS A 40 21.17 -0.20 12.25
N ALA A 41 22.51 -0.14 12.28
CA ALA A 41 23.29 0.47 11.21
C ALA A 41 23.20 -0.30 9.88
N PHE A 42 23.26 -1.64 9.93
CA PHE A 42 23.09 -2.49 8.75
C PHE A 42 21.69 -2.39 8.17
N ALA A 43 20.66 -2.32 9.03
CA ALA A 43 19.29 -2.10 8.58
C ALA A 43 19.10 -0.70 7.94
N ASN A 44 19.87 0.32 8.36
CA ASN A 44 19.83 1.65 7.76
C ASN A 44 20.55 1.72 6.41
N ASP A 45 21.55 0.86 6.16
CA ASP A 45 22.33 0.77 4.92
C ASP A 45 22.62 2.16 4.31
N LEU A 46 23.22 3.08 5.07
CA LEU A 46 23.49 4.44 4.59
C LEU A 46 24.31 4.47 3.27
N PRO A 47 25.32 3.61 3.05
CA PRO A 47 26.06 3.54 1.78
C PRO A 47 25.22 3.12 0.56
N ALA A 48 24.03 2.53 0.76
CA ALA A 48 23.15 2.02 -0.29
C ALA A 48 23.73 0.81 -1.06
N ASN A 49 24.42 -0.08 -0.37
CA ASN A 49 25.02 -1.26 -1.00
C ASN A 49 23.94 -2.31 -1.34
N GLY A 50 22.80 -2.31 -0.63
CA GLY A 50 21.72 -3.28 -0.81
C GLY A 50 22.04 -4.71 -0.34
N SER A 51 23.28 -4.95 0.09
CA SER A 51 23.76 -6.24 0.59
C SER A 51 23.35 -6.48 2.05
N PRO A 52 23.14 -7.74 2.47
CA PRO A 52 22.93 -8.08 3.88
C PRO A 52 24.15 -7.72 4.74
N GLY A 53 23.90 -7.20 5.94
CA GLY A 53 24.92 -7.06 6.98
C GLY A 53 25.10 -8.36 7.77
N LEU A 54 26.33 -8.66 8.17
CA LEU A 54 26.73 -9.86 8.90
C LEU A 54 27.34 -9.49 10.25
N VAL A 55 26.82 -10.10 11.31
CA VAL A 55 27.44 -10.06 12.65
C VAL A 55 27.88 -11.47 13.00
N PHE A 56 29.17 -11.66 13.26
CA PHE A 56 29.71 -12.92 13.74
C PHE A 56 29.95 -12.85 15.25
N VAL A 57 29.39 -13.81 15.99
CA VAL A 57 29.64 -14.00 17.41
C VAL A 57 30.44 -15.28 17.61
N GLY A 58 31.60 -15.17 18.27
CA GLY A 58 32.62 -16.22 18.33
C GLY A 58 33.87 -15.91 17.50
N VAL A 59 34.02 -14.69 16.98
CA VAL A 59 35.19 -14.25 16.20
C VAL A 59 35.80 -13.02 16.86
N ARG A 60 37.12 -12.97 17.00
CA ARG A 60 37.85 -11.82 17.54
C ARG A 60 38.07 -10.76 16.45
N ASP A 61 38.34 -9.53 16.87
CA ASP A 61 38.58 -8.40 15.95
C ASP A 61 39.81 -8.62 15.04
N ASP A 62 40.75 -9.49 15.44
CA ASP A 62 41.93 -9.91 14.67
C ASP A 62 41.67 -11.09 13.72
N THR A 63 40.40 -11.34 13.39
CA THR A 63 39.87 -12.44 12.54
C THR A 63 40.05 -13.85 13.09
N THR A 64 40.63 -14.00 14.28
CA THR A 64 40.79 -15.34 14.87
C THR A 64 39.47 -15.89 15.41
N LEU A 65 39.19 -17.15 15.07
CA LEU A 65 38.02 -17.86 15.59
C LEU A 65 38.21 -18.11 17.09
N GLY A 66 37.31 -17.58 17.91
CA GLY A 66 37.29 -17.73 19.36
C GLY A 66 36.99 -19.16 19.80
N THR A 67 36.95 -19.39 21.12
CA THR A 67 36.61 -20.69 21.72
C THR A 67 35.30 -20.65 22.51
N THR A 68 34.55 -19.55 22.40
CA THR A 68 33.28 -19.36 23.09
C THR A 68 32.26 -20.38 22.58
N PRO A 69 31.64 -21.20 23.45
CA PRO A 69 30.63 -22.18 23.03
C PRO A 69 29.37 -21.48 22.54
N ILE A 70 28.83 -21.92 21.39
CA ILE A 70 27.60 -21.36 20.81
C ILE A 70 26.42 -22.24 21.22
N THR A 71 25.77 -21.84 22.30
CA THR A 71 24.62 -22.54 22.89
C THR A 71 23.29 -22.09 22.28
N ASP A 72 22.23 -22.91 22.40
CA ASP A 72 20.89 -22.54 21.94
C ASP A 72 20.33 -21.31 22.66
N GLU A 73 20.68 -21.13 23.94
CA GLU A 73 20.32 -19.95 24.74
C GLU A 73 20.96 -18.68 24.16
N LEU A 74 22.20 -18.77 23.69
CA LEU A 74 22.87 -17.67 23.00
C LEU A 74 22.11 -17.29 21.72
N LEU A 75 21.76 -18.26 20.89
CA LEU A 75 21.03 -18.02 19.64
C LEU A 75 19.67 -17.37 19.88
N ARG A 76 18.92 -17.82 20.90
CA ARG A 76 17.64 -17.20 21.30
C ARG A 76 17.81 -15.75 21.71
N ARG A 77 18.80 -15.45 22.57
CA ARG A 77 19.08 -14.07 22.99
C ARG A 77 19.45 -13.15 21.84
N LEU A 78 20.19 -13.65 20.84
CA LEU A 78 20.50 -12.90 19.62
C LEU A 78 19.23 -12.68 18.76
N ALA A 79 18.37 -13.69 18.64
CA ALA A 79 17.11 -13.59 17.91
C ALA A 79 16.12 -12.61 18.58
N ASP A 80 16.06 -12.60 19.92
CA ASP A 80 15.20 -11.71 20.71
C ASP A 80 15.55 -10.22 20.50
N MET A 81 16.77 -9.91 20.04
CA MET A 81 17.16 -8.54 19.70
C MET A 81 16.29 -7.90 18.63
N LYS A 82 15.61 -8.72 17.81
CA LYS A 82 14.63 -8.27 16.82
C LYS A 82 13.35 -7.74 17.47
N THR A 83 12.91 -8.30 18.60
CA THR A 83 11.55 -8.14 19.13
C THR A 83 11.47 -7.51 20.52
N ASP A 84 12.59 -7.28 21.19
CA ASP A 84 12.61 -6.69 22.54
C ASP A 84 12.39 -5.16 22.61
N GLY A 85 12.03 -4.54 21.48
CA GLY A 85 11.65 -3.13 21.41
C GLY A 85 12.81 -2.13 21.45
N ASN A 86 14.07 -2.59 21.54
CA ASN A 86 15.21 -1.66 21.49
C ASN A 86 15.48 -1.12 20.08
N ILE A 87 15.09 -1.85 19.02
CA ILE A 87 15.28 -1.46 17.62
C ILE A 87 13.91 -1.28 16.97
N LEU A 88 13.62 -0.08 16.46
CA LEU A 88 12.33 0.28 15.85
C LEU A 88 12.52 1.03 14.52
N PRO A 89 11.77 0.69 13.45
CA PRO A 89 10.93 -0.50 13.34
C PRO A 89 11.74 -1.81 13.46
N PRO A 90 11.11 -2.94 13.85
CA PRO A 90 11.81 -4.22 14.00
C PRO A 90 12.55 -4.62 12.71
N PRO A 91 13.86 -4.92 12.77
CA PRO A 91 14.64 -5.27 11.58
C PRO A 91 14.32 -6.68 11.09
N SER A 92 14.57 -6.94 9.81
CA SER A 92 14.53 -8.29 9.24
C SER A 92 15.90 -8.95 9.41
N LEU A 93 16.00 -9.97 10.28
CA LEU A 93 17.23 -10.72 10.50
C LEU A 93 16.99 -12.22 10.69
N THR A 94 18.03 -13.01 10.45
CA THR A 94 18.15 -14.42 10.85
C THR A 94 19.35 -14.61 11.76
N VAL A 95 19.30 -15.65 12.59
CA VAL A 95 20.40 -16.07 13.45
C VAL A 95 20.62 -17.56 13.24
N GLU A 96 21.83 -17.95 12.89
CA GLU A 96 22.20 -19.34 12.63
C GLU A 96 23.50 -19.70 13.35
N LYS A 97 23.65 -20.97 13.72
CA LYS A 97 24.94 -21.53 14.17
C LYS A 97 25.62 -22.20 12.98
N ARG A 98 26.88 -21.84 12.73
CA ARG A 98 27.73 -22.40 11.67
C ARG A 98 29.00 -22.99 12.25
N LEU A 99 29.54 -24.01 11.57
CA LEU A 99 30.81 -24.65 11.94
C LEU A 99 31.89 -24.20 10.95
N LEU A 100 32.59 -23.12 11.28
CA LEU A 100 33.60 -22.52 10.41
C LEU A 100 34.99 -22.93 10.90
N GLY A 101 35.82 -23.53 10.04
CA GLY A 101 37.19 -23.92 10.40
C GLY A 101 37.28 -24.81 11.65
N ASN A 102 36.31 -25.73 11.85
CA ASN A 102 36.12 -26.60 13.03
C ASN A 102 35.78 -25.87 14.33
N LYS A 103 35.30 -24.63 14.28
CA LYS A 103 34.78 -23.91 15.45
C LYS A 103 33.35 -23.44 15.23
N GLU A 104 32.56 -23.43 16.31
CA GLU A 104 31.19 -22.94 16.26
C GLU A 104 31.18 -21.41 16.27
N VAL A 105 30.42 -20.81 15.35
CA VAL A 105 30.23 -19.35 15.25
C VAL A 105 28.73 -19.09 15.04
N ALA A 106 28.18 -18.12 15.77
CA ALA A 106 26.83 -17.63 15.49
C ALA A 106 26.89 -16.51 14.46
N VAL A 107 26.07 -16.60 13.42
CA VAL A 107 26.00 -15.62 12.34
C VAL A 107 24.62 -14.99 12.35
N ILE A 108 24.58 -13.66 12.48
CA ILE A 108 23.37 -12.87 12.31
C ILE A 108 23.43 -12.25 10.92
N THR A 109 22.42 -12.51 10.10
CA THR A 109 22.26 -11.87 8.80
C THR A 109 21.15 -10.84 8.91
N VAL A 110 21.47 -9.57 8.70
CA VAL A 110 20.55 -8.44 8.80
C VAL A 110 20.28 -7.91 7.39
N LEU A 111 19.01 -7.87 6.99
CA LEU A 111 18.64 -7.27 5.72
C LEU A 111 18.49 -5.74 5.88
N PRO A 112 18.90 -4.96 4.85
CA PRO A 112 18.51 -3.56 4.76
C PRO A 112 17.00 -3.38 4.95
N SER A 113 16.61 -2.37 5.73
CA SER A 113 15.22 -2.04 5.97
C SER A 113 14.62 -1.33 4.76
N ASN A 114 13.36 -1.63 4.45
CA ASN A 114 12.59 -0.87 3.45
C ASN A 114 12.02 0.44 4.04
N SER A 115 12.16 0.66 5.34
CA SER A 115 11.66 1.85 6.03
C SER A 115 12.70 2.46 6.99
N PRO A 116 13.89 2.88 6.50
CA PRO A 116 14.84 3.65 7.31
C PRO A 116 14.26 5.06 7.62
N PRO A 117 14.73 5.81 8.64
CA PRO A 117 15.73 5.41 9.61
C PRO A 117 15.15 4.45 10.67
N VAL A 118 15.81 3.30 10.80
CA VAL A 118 15.73 2.43 11.97
C VAL A 118 16.50 3.08 13.12
N ARG A 119 15.92 3.03 14.32
CA ARG A 119 16.48 3.60 15.54
C ARG A 119 16.76 2.49 16.53
N CYS A 120 17.92 2.53 17.17
CA CYS A 120 18.21 1.74 18.36
C CYS A 120 18.16 2.67 19.57
N ARG A 121 17.23 2.44 20.51
CA ARG A 121 17.04 3.28 21.72
C ARG A 121 16.94 4.78 21.40
N GLY A 122 16.24 5.11 20.32
CA GLY A 122 16.03 6.50 19.87
C GLY A 122 17.16 7.10 19.03
N ALA A 123 18.34 6.46 18.97
CA ALA A 123 19.45 6.92 18.13
C ALA A 123 19.46 6.21 16.77
N ILE A 124 19.75 6.97 15.71
CA ILE A 124 19.93 6.43 14.36
C ILE A 124 21.40 6.05 14.23
N HIS A 125 21.70 4.75 14.23
CA HIS A 125 23.06 4.26 14.03
C HIS A 125 23.32 4.06 12.54
N ILE A 126 24.51 4.43 12.09
CA ILE A 126 24.97 4.31 10.70
C ILE A 126 26.41 3.81 10.67
N ARG A 127 26.87 3.38 9.49
CA ARG A 127 28.27 3.10 9.22
C ARG A 127 28.81 3.99 8.12
N THR A 128 30.07 4.37 8.29
CA THR A 128 30.89 5.04 7.28
C THR A 128 32.20 4.26 7.20
N GLY A 129 32.29 3.34 6.24
CA GLY A 129 33.33 2.31 6.23
C GLY A 129 33.24 1.41 7.49
N PRO A 130 34.35 1.00 8.11
CA PRO A 130 34.34 0.16 9.31
C PRO A 130 33.88 0.91 10.57
N CYS A 131 33.80 2.24 10.52
CA CYS A 131 33.48 3.06 11.68
C CYS A 131 31.97 3.15 11.91
N ARG A 132 31.57 2.95 13.17
CA ARG A 132 30.21 3.18 13.65
C ARG A 132 30.01 4.67 13.98
N GLY A 133 28.85 5.21 13.63
CA GLY A 133 28.48 6.59 13.92
C GLY A 133 27.00 6.74 14.30
N ILE A 134 26.67 7.90 14.86
CA ILE A 134 25.30 8.38 14.98
C ILE A 134 25.03 9.27 13.76
N ALA A 135 23.86 9.09 13.15
CA ALA A 135 23.47 9.87 11.97
C ALA A 135 23.46 11.37 12.27
N THR A 136 24.07 12.15 11.39
CA THR A 136 23.90 13.60 11.38
C THR A 136 22.53 13.97 10.78
N ALA A 137 22.14 15.25 10.87
CA ALA A 137 20.92 15.73 10.22
C ALA A 137 20.93 15.50 8.69
N GLN A 138 22.11 15.54 8.06
CA GLN A 138 22.26 15.22 6.64
C GLN A 138 22.06 13.73 6.37
N ASP A 139 22.60 12.85 7.21
CA ASP A 139 22.41 11.40 7.08
C ASP A 139 20.95 11.01 7.33
N GLU A 140 20.30 11.62 8.33
CA GLU A 140 18.87 11.43 8.57
C GLU A 140 18.03 11.92 7.37
N ARG A 141 18.43 13.01 6.70
CA ARG A 141 17.79 13.45 5.46
C ARG A 141 17.94 12.40 4.35
N ILE A 142 19.14 11.84 4.16
CA ILE A 142 19.42 10.78 3.16
C ILE A 142 18.60 9.51 3.47
N LEU A 143 18.55 9.08 4.73
CA LEU A 143 17.77 7.91 5.15
C LEU A 143 16.27 8.14 4.97
N ASN A 144 15.76 9.34 5.27
CA ASN A 144 14.38 9.71 5.00
C ASN A 144 14.09 9.79 3.48
N GLU A 145 15.06 10.16 2.64
CA GLU A 145 14.91 10.11 1.18
C GLU A 145 14.87 8.67 0.66
N LYS A 146 15.67 7.75 1.22
CA LYS A 146 15.56 6.30 0.94
C LYS A 146 14.21 5.74 1.36
N ARG A 147 13.75 6.15 2.55
CA ARG A 147 12.39 5.87 3.01
C ARG A 147 11.37 6.33 1.99
N ARG A 148 11.47 7.55 1.46
CA ARG A 148 10.56 8.09 0.45
C ARG A 148 10.55 7.33 -0.88
N TYR A 149 11.59 6.56 -1.19
CA TYR A 149 11.58 5.64 -2.33
C TYR A 149 10.75 4.37 -2.03
N GLY A 150 10.75 3.88 -0.79
CA GLY A 150 9.90 2.76 -0.33
C GLY A 150 8.47 3.15 0.11
N ASP A 151 8.29 4.34 0.68
CA ASP A 151 7.05 4.95 1.18
C ASP A 151 6.22 5.63 0.08
N ARG A 152 6.56 5.43 -1.21
CA ARG A 152 5.64 5.85 -2.27
C ARG A 152 4.30 5.14 -2.02
N PRO A 153 3.16 5.83 -2.13
CA PRO A 153 1.89 5.15 -2.08
C PRO A 153 1.86 4.06 -3.16
N PHE A 154 1.23 2.92 -2.87
CA PHE A 154 1.25 1.75 -3.76
C PHE A 154 0.76 2.09 -5.19
N ASP A 155 -0.11 3.09 -5.33
CA ASP A 155 -0.57 3.57 -6.63
C ASP A 155 0.54 4.18 -7.51
N LEU A 156 1.75 4.45 -7.00
CA LEU A 156 2.91 4.88 -7.80
C LEU A 156 3.95 3.79 -8.02
N TYR A 157 3.70 2.55 -7.56
CA TYR A 157 4.64 1.46 -7.77
C TYR A 157 4.72 1.10 -9.27
N PRO A 158 5.93 0.87 -9.82
CA PRO A 158 6.08 0.45 -11.19
C PRO A 158 5.67 -1.01 -11.39
N ILE A 159 4.91 -1.28 -12.45
CA ILE A 159 4.64 -2.65 -12.90
C ILE A 159 5.66 -2.98 -13.99
N ARG A 160 6.82 -3.54 -13.62
CA ARG A 160 7.99 -3.73 -14.50
C ARG A 160 7.74 -4.50 -15.79
N SER A 161 6.66 -5.29 -15.86
CA SER A 161 6.26 -6.03 -17.06
C SER A 161 5.42 -5.22 -18.04
N THR A 162 5.26 -3.91 -17.83
CA THR A 162 4.35 -3.06 -18.60
C THR A 162 5.04 -1.85 -19.18
N GLY A 163 4.46 -1.30 -20.23
CA GLY A 163 4.85 -0.02 -20.80
C GLY A 163 3.67 0.75 -21.37
N ILE A 164 3.96 1.79 -22.16
CA ILE A 164 2.94 2.67 -22.76
C ILE A 164 1.95 1.89 -23.65
N SER A 165 2.39 0.81 -24.29
CA SER A 165 1.54 -0.06 -25.11
C SER A 165 0.36 -0.66 -24.34
N ASP A 166 0.48 -0.81 -23.01
CA ASP A 166 -0.57 -1.33 -22.14
C ASP A 166 -1.58 -0.26 -21.73
N LEU A 167 -1.28 1.01 -22.00
CA LEU A 167 -2.11 2.16 -21.67
C LEU A 167 -2.98 2.59 -22.85
N ASN A 168 -4.21 2.99 -22.56
CA ASN A 168 -5.14 3.60 -23.49
C ASN A 168 -4.80 5.09 -23.64
N LEU A 169 -3.92 5.38 -24.59
CA LEU A 169 -3.47 6.74 -24.90
C LEU A 169 -4.59 7.65 -25.39
N ALA A 170 -5.62 7.10 -26.05
CA ALA A 170 -6.78 7.89 -26.46
C ALA A 170 -7.57 8.39 -25.25
N LEU A 171 -7.79 7.53 -24.24
CA LEU A 171 -8.43 7.91 -22.99
C LEU A 171 -7.62 9.00 -22.27
N PHE A 172 -6.29 8.89 -22.27
CA PHE A 172 -5.40 9.91 -21.69
C PHE A 172 -5.52 11.25 -22.41
N SER A 173 -5.36 11.26 -23.74
CA SER A 173 -5.29 12.49 -24.53
C SER A 173 -6.64 13.19 -24.68
N TYR A 174 -7.73 12.43 -24.85
CA TYR A 174 -9.05 13.00 -25.15
C TYR A 174 -9.94 13.17 -23.92
N GLU A 175 -9.65 12.50 -22.80
CA GLU A 175 -10.47 12.63 -21.59
C GLU A 175 -9.71 13.09 -20.37
N TYR A 176 -8.55 12.51 -20.05
CA TYR A 176 -7.82 12.87 -18.84
C TYR A 176 -7.18 14.25 -18.92
N LEU A 177 -6.37 14.50 -19.95
CA LEU A 177 -5.63 15.76 -20.11
C LEU A 177 -6.55 17.00 -20.19
N PRO A 178 -7.63 17.02 -21.00
CA PRO A 178 -8.52 18.19 -21.08
C PRO A 178 -9.25 18.51 -19.78
N LYS A 179 -9.41 17.52 -18.89
CA LYS A 179 -9.98 17.72 -17.54
C LYS A 179 -8.91 18.08 -16.50
N ALA A 180 -7.66 17.68 -16.72
CA ALA A 180 -6.55 17.95 -15.81
C ALA A 180 -5.99 19.38 -15.95
N PHE A 181 -5.99 19.92 -17.17
CA PHE A 181 -5.35 21.19 -17.51
C PHE A 181 -6.26 22.03 -18.41
N SER A 182 -6.12 23.36 -18.35
CA SER A 182 -6.84 24.26 -19.26
C SER A 182 -6.33 24.15 -20.70
N GLU A 183 -7.17 24.52 -21.67
CA GLU A 183 -6.81 24.52 -23.09
C GLU A 183 -5.55 25.36 -23.37
N GLU A 184 -5.40 26.51 -22.71
CA GLU A 184 -4.21 27.37 -22.82
C GLU A 184 -2.93 26.66 -22.35
N ILE A 185 -2.99 25.94 -21.22
CA ILE A 185 -1.85 25.18 -20.69
C ILE A 185 -1.50 24.05 -21.65
N LEU A 186 -2.50 23.35 -22.20
CA LEU A 186 -2.27 22.26 -23.15
C LEU A 186 -1.71 22.76 -24.48
N ALA A 187 -2.19 23.89 -24.99
CA ALA A 187 -1.70 24.49 -26.23
C ALA A 187 -0.26 25.00 -26.12
N ALA A 188 0.14 25.49 -24.94
CA ALA A 188 1.50 25.93 -24.65
C ALA A 188 2.43 24.80 -24.18
N ASN A 189 1.96 23.55 -24.13
CA ASN A 189 2.73 22.43 -23.61
C ASN A 189 3.55 21.74 -24.70
N ASP A 190 4.84 22.05 -24.77
CA ASP A 190 5.78 21.45 -25.73
C ASP A 190 6.28 20.05 -25.32
N ARG A 191 5.76 19.48 -24.22
CA ARG A 191 6.16 18.13 -23.76
C ARG A 191 5.69 17.06 -24.73
N SER A 192 6.56 16.09 -24.98
CA SER A 192 6.22 14.81 -25.61
C SER A 192 5.18 14.04 -24.81
N LEU A 193 4.52 13.07 -25.44
CA LEU A 193 3.53 12.23 -24.78
C LEU A 193 4.08 11.51 -23.55
N ASN A 194 5.32 11.01 -23.62
CA ASN A 194 5.97 10.35 -22.49
C ASN A 194 6.19 11.32 -21.33
N GLU A 195 6.64 12.54 -21.60
CA GLU A 195 6.82 13.57 -20.57
C GLU A 195 5.47 13.97 -19.94
N GLN A 196 4.38 14.00 -20.71
CA GLN A 196 3.04 14.25 -20.19
C GLN A 196 2.55 13.10 -19.29
N LEU A 197 2.75 11.85 -19.72
CA LEU A 197 2.41 10.65 -18.93
C LEU A 197 3.24 10.58 -17.63
N ALA A 198 4.53 10.93 -17.69
CA ALA A 198 5.41 10.97 -16.52
C ALA A 198 5.02 12.10 -15.56
N ALA A 199 4.73 13.31 -16.08
CA ALA A 199 4.27 14.45 -15.28
C ALA A 199 2.94 14.17 -14.56
N THR A 200 2.08 13.35 -15.16
CA THR A 200 0.82 12.88 -14.57
C THR A 200 0.97 11.56 -13.79
N LYS A 201 2.20 11.07 -13.63
CA LYS A 201 2.58 9.87 -12.87
C LYS A 201 1.98 8.56 -13.39
N MET A 202 1.51 8.53 -14.64
CA MET A 202 0.98 7.32 -15.29
C MET A 202 2.09 6.34 -15.66
N ILE A 203 3.31 6.86 -15.88
CA ILE A 203 4.54 6.10 -16.06
C ILE A 203 5.62 6.63 -15.12
N THR A 204 6.67 5.84 -14.90
CA THR A 204 7.77 6.17 -13.99
C THR A 204 8.61 7.37 -14.42
N ALA A 205 8.97 7.42 -15.70
CA ALA A 205 9.75 8.49 -16.30
C ALA A 205 9.53 8.53 -17.82
N ALA A 206 10.01 9.58 -18.49
CA ALA A 206 9.83 9.71 -19.94
C ALA A 206 10.78 8.80 -20.74
N ASP A 207 11.98 8.61 -20.21
CA ASP A 207 13.08 7.79 -20.74
C ASP A 207 12.99 6.32 -20.28
N ASP A 208 12.39 6.06 -19.12
CA ASP A 208 11.96 4.73 -18.66
C ASP A 208 10.43 4.69 -18.51
N PRO A 209 9.69 4.36 -19.59
CA PRO A 209 8.24 4.49 -19.62
C PRO A 209 7.51 3.26 -19.09
N THR A 210 7.95 2.74 -17.95
CA THR A 210 7.27 1.67 -17.21
C THR A 210 5.96 2.21 -16.60
N ALA A 211 4.84 1.53 -16.79
CA ALA A 211 3.57 2.02 -16.22
C ALA A 211 3.53 1.87 -14.70
N THR A 212 2.93 2.86 -14.03
CA THR A 212 2.64 2.78 -12.59
C THR A 212 1.33 2.02 -12.35
N VAL A 213 1.09 1.57 -11.12
CA VAL A 213 -0.22 1.04 -10.70
C VAL A 213 -1.34 2.04 -11.02
N LEU A 214 -1.14 3.33 -10.79
CA LEU A 214 -2.06 4.41 -11.15
C LEU A 214 -2.34 4.40 -12.66
N GLY A 215 -1.30 4.40 -13.49
CA GLY A 215 -1.43 4.34 -14.95
C GLY A 215 -2.25 3.15 -15.40
N ILE A 216 -1.98 1.96 -14.84
CA ILE A 216 -2.72 0.74 -15.16
C ILE A 216 -4.17 0.81 -14.65
N LEU A 217 -4.41 1.29 -13.44
CA LEU A 217 -5.77 1.41 -12.91
C LEU A 217 -6.61 2.44 -13.67
N THR A 218 -6.03 3.54 -14.14
CA THR A 218 -6.78 4.64 -14.75
C THR A 218 -6.85 4.57 -16.27
N LEU A 219 -5.81 4.05 -16.92
CA LEU A 219 -5.64 4.04 -18.37
C LEU A 219 -5.35 2.64 -18.92
N GLY A 220 -5.14 1.61 -18.09
CA GLY A 220 -4.77 0.29 -18.57
C GLY A 220 -5.85 -0.32 -19.47
N LYS A 221 -5.43 -0.90 -20.60
CA LYS A 221 -6.32 -1.62 -21.53
C LYS A 221 -6.88 -2.89 -20.90
N LYS A 222 -6.07 -3.57 -20.10
CA LYS A 222 -6.43 -4.80 -19.36
C LYS A 222 -5.81 -4.79 -17.96
N PRO A 223 -6.30 -3.94 -17.04
CA PRO A 223 -5.66 -3.77 -15.73
C PRO A 223 -5.62 -5.07 -14.92
N GLN A 224 -6.61 -5.94 -15.12
CA GLN A 224 -6.71 -7.21 -14.41
C GLN A 224 -5.69 -8.27 -14.86
N ASP A 225 -4.93 -8.06 -15.93
CA ASP A 225 -3.80 -8.94 -16.25
C ASP A 225 -2.63 -8.73 -15.26
N PHE A 226 -2.57 -7.54 -14.64
CA PHE A 226 -1.54 -7.15 -13.65
C PHE A 226 -2.09 -7.06 -12.22
N LEU A 227 -3.39 -6.75 -12.08
CA LEU A 227 -4.10 -6.62 -10.81
C LEU A 227 -5.40 -7.45 -10.88
N PRO A 228 -5.34 -8.80 -10.78
CA PRO A 228 -6.44 -9.71 -11.12
C PRO A 228 -7.79 -9.42 -10.48
N CYS A 229 -7.77 -8.92 -9.24
CA CYS A 229 -8.95 -8.65 -8.45
C CYS A 229 -9.28 -7.16 -8.30
N ALA A 230 -8.63 -6.29 -9.08
CA ALA A 230 -8.97 -4.86 -9.17
C ALA A 230 -10.20 -4.64 -10.04
N TYR A 231 -11.34 -5.19 -9.65
CA TYR A 231 -12.63 -5.05 -10.34
C TYR A 231 -13.78 -4.92 -9.33
N VAL A 232 -14.97 -4.55 -9.80
CA VAL A 232 -16.20 -4.56 -9.00
C VAL A 232 -17.05 -5.78 -9.36
N GLN A 233 -17.42 -6.58 -8.38
CA GLN A 233 -18.43 -7.61 -8.54
C GLN A 233 -19.79 -7.05 -8.11
N PHE A 234 -20.66 -6.83 -9.09
CA PHE A 234 -22.04 -6.42 -8.86
C PHE A 234 -22.96 -7.64 -8.85
N LEU A 235 -23.87 -7.73 -7.88
CA LEU A 235 -24.96 -8.70 -7.83
C LEU A 235 -26.28 -8.01 -7.50
N ARG A 236 -27.34 -8.32 -8.23
CA ARG A 236 -28.73 -8.05 -7.85
C ARG A 236 -29.38 -9.35 -7.42
N ILE A 237 -29.80 -9.42 -6.17
CA ILE A 237 -30.34 -10.62 -5.52
C ILE A 237 -31.82 -10.38 -5.22
N ASP A 238 -32.70 -11.22 -5.77
CA ASP A 238 -34.14 -11.16 -5.50
C ASP A 238 -34.47 -11.88 -4.19
N GLY A 239 -34.11 -11.22 -3.09
CA GLY A 239 -34.26 -11.71 -1.74
C GLY A 239 -33.42 -10.89 -0.76
N ASN A 240 -33.25 -11.40 0.45
CA ASN A 240 -32.53 -10.73 1.55
C ASN A 240 -31.30 -11.53 2.02
N GLU A 241 -31.13 -12.76 1.53
CA GLU A 241 -30.01 -13.64 1.83
C GLU A 241 -29.13 -13.84 0.60
N LEU A 242 -27.83 -14.05 0.80
CA LEU A 242 -26.87 -14.23 -0.30
C LEU A 242 -27.16 -15.50 -1.14
N THR A 243 -27.87 -16.46 -0.55
CA THR A 243 -28.29 -17.71 -1.18
C THR A 243 -29.55 -17.57 -2.05
N ASP A 244 -30.21 -16.41 -2.03
CA ASP A 244 -31.39 -16.15 -2.84
C ASP A 244 -31.04 -16.00 -4.34
N VAL A 245 -32.07 -15.97 -5.18
CA VAL A 245 -31.91 -15.98 -6.64
C VAL A 245 -31.21 -14.71 -7.12
N ILE A 246 -30.09 -14.88 -7.83
CA ILE A 246 -29.37 -13.79 -8.48
C ILE A 246 -30.06 -13.48 -9.82
N VAL A 247 -30.63 -12.28 -9.94
CA VAL A 247 -31.36 -11.83 -11.14
C VAL A 247 -30.49 -11.03 -12.10
N ASP A 248 -29.37 -10.49 -11.62
CA ASP A 248 -28.36 -9.85 -12.45
C ASP A 248 -26.98 -9.96 -11.77
N SER A 249 -25.94 -10.19 -12.56
CA SER A 249 -24.57 -10.32 -12.09
C SER A 249 -23.60 -9.78 -13.13
N LEU A 250 -22.61 -9.02 -12.68
CA LEU A 250 -21.56 -8.53 -13.56
C LEU A 250 -20.24 -8.35 -12.81
N ALA A 251 -19.20 -9.01 -13.31
CA ALA A 251 -17.81 -8.67 -12.98
C ALA A 251 -17.39 -7.48 -13.84
N ILE A 252 -17.45 -6.28 -13.26
CA ILE A 252 -17.14 -5.02 -13.93
C ILE A 252 -15.62 -4.81 -13.94
N ARG A 253 -15.00 -5.24 -15.04
CA ARG A 253 -13.56 -5.14 -15.33
C ARG A 253 -13.24 -3.92 -16.21
N GLY A 254 -11.95 -3.66 -16.42
CA GLY A 254 -11.43 -2.51 -17.16
C GLY A 254 -10.73 -1.50 -16.25
N ALA A 255 -10.41 -0.33 -16.79
CA ALA A 255 -9.87 0.78 -16.01
C ALA A 255 -10.95 1.38 -15.09
N ILE A 256 -10.55 2.09 -14.04
CA ILE A 256 -11.44 2.69 -13.05
C ILE A 256 -12.53 3.57 -13.70
N PRO A 257 -12.25 4.41 -14.72
CA PRO A 257 -13.32 5.14 -15.42
C PRO A 257 -14.39 4.23 -16.03
N ASP A 258 -14.00 3.11 -16.62
CA ASP A 258 -14.93 2.13 -17.19
C ASP A 258 -15.72 1.42 -16.09
N GLN A 259 -15.05 1.08 -14.99
CA GLN A 259 -15.69 0.45 -13.84
C GLN A 259 -16.75 1.35 -13.21
N VAL A 260 -16.43 2.64 -13.01
CA VAL A 260 -17.36 3.62 -12.44
C VAL A 260 -18.57 3.78 -13.36
N ARG A 261 -18.38 4.02 -14.67
CA ARG A 261 -19.50 4.22 -15.61
C ARG A 261 -20.42 3.00 -15.67
N ARG A 262 -19.85 1.80 -15.83
CA ARG A 262 -20.64 0.56 -15.93
C ARG A 262 -21.34 0.22 -14.62
N LEU A 263 -20.75 0.56 -13.48
CA LEU A 263 -21.40 0.39 -12.19
C LEU A 263 -22.55 1.39 -12.04
N ASP A 264 -22.34 2.66 -12.40
CA ASP A 264 -23.38 3.68 -12.37
C ASP A 264 -24.57 3.30 -13.27
N ASP A 265 -24.32 2.76 -14.46
CA ASP A 265 -25.36 2.23 -15.36
C ASP A 265 -26.18 1.13 -14.69
N LYS A 266 -25.52 0.18 -14.02
CA LYS A 266 -26.21 -0.90 -13.28
C LYS A 266 -27.02 -0.36 -12.11
N LEU A 267 -26.46 0.59 -11.34
CA LEU A 267 -27.15 1.20 -10.22
C LEU A 267 -28.40 1.94 -10.69
N ILE A 268 -28.30 2.73 -11.77
CA ILE A 268 -29.43 3.46 -12.36
C ILE A 268 -30.49 2.49 -12.89
N ALA A 269 -30.07 1.44 -13.62
CA ALA A 269 -31.00 0.47 -14.20
C ALA A 269 -31.83 -0.29 -13.15
N HIS A 270 -31.26 -0.56 -11.97
CA HIS A 270 -31.95 -1.27 -10.89
C HIS A 270 -32.65 -0.35 -9.89
N ASN A 271 -32.32 0.94 -9.85
CA ASN A 271 -32.97 1.94 -8.99
C ASN A 271 -34.34 2.34 -9.54
N ARG A 272 -35.30 1.41 -9.52
CA ARG A 272 -36.65 1.60 -10.06
C ARG A 272 -37.31 2.86 -9.49
N ILE A 273 -37.95 3.63 -10.36
CA ILE A 273 -38.76 4.79 -10.01
C ILE A 273 -40.19 4.31 -9.77
N ALA A 274 -40.67 4.41 -8.53
CA ALA A 274 -42.09 4.26 -8.23
C ALA A 274 -42.82 5.52 -8.70
N VAL A 275 -43.95 5.34 -9.39
CA VAL A 275 -44.82 6.43 -9.84
C VAL A 275 -46.13 6.32 -9.06
N ASP A 276 -46.41 7.33 -8.24
CA ASP A 276 -47.68 7.47 -7.56
C ASP A 276 -48.55 8.50 -8.30
N ILE A 277 -49.64 8.03 -8.87
CA ILE A 277 -50.65 8.83 -9.59
C ILE A 277 -51.98 8.91 -8.81
N THR A 278 -52.02 8.35 -7.59
CA THR A 278 -53.26 8.14 -6.83
C THR A 278 -53.33 8.93 -5.54
N SER A 279 -52.20 9.27 -4.93
CA SER A 279 -52.17 9.92 -3.59
C SER A 279 -52.22 11.45 -3.61
N GLY A 280 -52.19 12.11 -4.77
CA GLY A 280 -52.20 13.57 -4.87
C GLY A 280 -52.69 14.12 -6.22
N LEU A 281 -52.79 15.45 -6.32
CA LEU A 281 -53.19 16.19 -7.53
C LEU A 281 -52.13 16.14 -8.66
N LEU A 282 -50.89 15.78 -8.34
CA LEU A 282 -49.76 15.72 -9.27
C LEU A 282 -49.05 14.35 -9.14
N GLU A 283 -48.56 13.84 -10.26
CA GLU A 283 -47.74 12.63 -10.32
C GLU A 283 -46.47 12.77 -9.46
N LYS A 284 -46.23 11.83 -8.55
CA LYS A 284 -45.02 11.79 -7.73
C LYS A 284 -44.14 10.62 -8.12
N ARG A 285 -42.95 10.92 -8.64
CA ARG A 285 -41.91 9.95 -8.96
C ARG A 285 -40.92 9.85 -7.80
N THR A 286 -40.68 8.65 -7.27
CA THR A 286 -39.72 8.45 -6.18
C THR A 286 -38.85 7.23 -6.47
N ALA A 287 -37.55 7.43 -6.56
CA ALA A 287 -36.59 6.35 -6.71
C ALA A 287 -36.45 5.57 -5.39
N LEU A 288 -36.07 4.28 -5.48
CA LEU A 288 -35.86 3.43 -4.30
C LEU A 288 -34.74 3.92 -3.40
N TYR A 289 -33.66 4.46 -3.99
CA TYR A 289 -32.54 5.06 -3.28
C TYR A 289 -32.15 6.40 -3.91
N PRO A 290 -31.62 7.37 -3.14
CA PRO A 290 -30.94 8.53 -3.70
C PRO A 290 -29.67 8.05 -4.41
N ILE A 291 -29.69 8.03 -5.75
CA ILE A 291 -28.64 7.41 -6.56
C ILE A 291 -27.27 8.05 -6.31
N GLU A 292 -27.26 9.36 -6.07
CA GLU A 292 -26.05 10.13 -5.79
C GLU A 292 -25.37 9.64 -4.50
N ALA A 293 -26.14 9.24 -3.48
CA ALA A 293 -25.59 8.70 -2.25
C ALA A 293 -24.92 7.35 -2.48
N VAL A 294 -25.57 6.47 -3.25
CA VAL A 294 -25.03 5.14 -3.60
C VAL A 294 -23.76 5.28 -4.44
N GLN A 295 -23.77 6.16 -5.44
CA GLN A 295 -22.60 6.47 -6.27
C GLN A 295 -21.43 7.04 -5.45
N GLN A 296 -21.69 7.93 -4.48
CA GLN A 296 -20.64 8.42 -3.59
C GLN A 296 -19.99 7.28 -2.81
N LEU A 297 -20.78 6.34 -2.28
CA LEU A 297 -20.28 5.23 -1.46
C LEU A 297 -19.52 4.20 -2.30
N THR A 298 -19.99 3.86 -3.50
CA THR A 298 -19.28 2.92 -4.40
C THR A 298 -17.98 3.51 -4.96
N ARG A 299 -17.97 4.80 -5.30
CA ARG A 299 -16.74 5.50 -5.72
C ARG A 299 -15.72 5.59 -4.58
N ASN A 300 -16.16 5.82 -3.33
CA ASN A 300 -15.29 5.73 -2.16
C ASN A 300 -14.70 4.33 -1.98
N ALA A 301 -15.51 3.29 -2.18
CA ALA A 301 -15.03 1.91 -2.11
C ALA A 301 -13.90 1.63 -3.11
N LEU A 302 -14.02 2.12 -4.36
CA LEU A 302 -12.97 2.01 -5.38
C LEU A 302 -11.71 2.83 -5.05
N MET A 303 -11.89 4.05 -4.58
CA MET A 303 -10.81 5.00 -4.28
C MET A 303 -9.94 4.53 -3.10
N HIS A 304 -10.57 4.00 -2.04
CA HIS A 304 -9.89 3.57 -0.82
C HIS A 304 -9.52 2.08 -0.80
N ARG A 305 -9.84 1.34 -1.87
CA ARG A 305 -9.53 -0.09 -1.98
C ARG A 305 -8.04 -0.37 -1.77
N ALA A 306 -7.70 -1.43 -1.05
CA ALA A 306 -6.37 -2.02 -1.09
C ALA A 306 -6.12 -2.71 -2.43
N TYR A 307 -5.22 -2.13 -3.24
CA TYR A 307 -4.80 -2.74 -4.51
C TYR A 307 -3.61 -3.69 -4.35
N GLU A 308 -3.01 -3.76 -3.17
CA GLU A 308 -1.92 -4.66 -2.80
C GLU A 308 -2.37 -5.68 -1.75
N GLY A 309 -1.73 -6.86 -1.75
CA GLY A 309 -1.90 -7.86 -0.68
C GLY A 309 -3.29 -8.48 -0.56
N THR A 310 -4.17 -8.30 -1.54
CA THR A 310 -5.53 -8.88 -1.55
C THR A 310 -5.98 -9.30 -2.94
N ASN A 311 -6.65 -10.46 -2.98
CA ASN A 311 -7.32 -11.01 -4.16
C ASN A 311 -8.86 -10.90 -4.06
N ALA A 312 -9.38 -10.01 -3.22
CA ALA A 312 -10.81 -9.74 -3.16
C ALA A 312 -11.18 -8.55 -4.07
N PRO A 313 -12.26 -8.61 -4.86
CA PRO A 313 -12.81 -7.44 -5.54
C PRO A 313 -13.61 -6.55 -4.59
N VAL A 314 -14.03 -5.38 -5.08
CA VAL A 314 -15.10 -4.64 -4.40
C VAL A 314 -16.42 -5.35 -4.69
N HIS A 315 -17.19 -5.66 -3.66
CA HIS A 315 -18.52 -6.23 -3.80
C HIS A 315 -19.57 -5.14 -3.69
N VAL A 316 -20.53 -5.13 -4.62
CA VAL A 316 -21.73 -4.31 -4.56
C VAL A 316 -22.93 -5.24 -4.71
N TYR A 317 -23.55 -5.60 -3.59
CA TYR A 317 -24.66 -6.54 -3.53
C TYR A 317 -25.94 -5.79 -3.23
N TRP A 318 -26.92 -5.92 -4.12
CA TRP A 318 -28.21 -5.24 -4.05
C TRP A 318 -29.31 -6.27 -3.76
N TYR A 319 -29.79 -6.26 -2.51
CA TYR A 319 -30.90 -7.07 -2.00
C TYR A 319 -32.22 -6.30 -2.08
N ASN A 320 -33.33 -6.97 -1.76
CA ASN A 320 -34.64 -6.31 -1.75
C ASN A 320 -34.76 -5.27 -0.63
N ASP A 321 -34.08 -5.48 0.51
CA ASP A 321 -34.15 -4.61 1.68
C ASP A 321 -32.92 -3.71 1.89
N ARG A 322 -31.82 -3.90 1.15
CA ARG A 322 -30.57 -3.15 1.34
C ARG A 322 -29.60 -3.23 0.17
N ILE A 323 -28.62 -2.34 0.18
CA ILE A 323 -27.40 -2.40 -0.65
C ILE A 323 -26.20 -2.55 0.28
N GLU A 324 -25.38 -3.56 0.03
CA GLU A 324 -24.12 -3.81 0.72
C GLU A 324 -22.93 -3.50 -0.20
N ILE A 325 -22.00 -2.70 0.28
CA ILE A 325 -20.76 -2.34 -0.41
C ILE A 325 -19.59 -2.80 0.47
N LEU A 326 -18.85 -3.80 0.02
CA LEU A 326 -17.64 -4.28 0.70
C LEU A 326 -16.41 -3.90 -0.11
N SER A 327 -15.48 -3.16 0.50
CA SER A 327 -14.20 -2.81 -0.08
C SER A 327 -13.05 -3.52 0.63
N PRO A 328 -12.16 -4.21 -0.10
CA PRO A 328 -10.89 -4.68 0.42
C PRO A 328 -10.03 -3.52 0.90
N GLY A 329 -9.33 -3.71 2.02
CA GLY A 329 -8.57 -2.64 2.67
C GLY A 329 -9.33 -2.14 3.87
N GLY A 330 -8.80 -2.48 5.04
CA GLY A 330 -9.31 -2.03 6.32
C GLY A 330 -8.73 -0.67 6.74
N ILE A 331 -8.61 -0.51 8.05
CA ILE A 331 -7.96 0.62 8.74
C ILE A 331 -6.65 1.04 8.01
N PHE A 332 -6.52 2.34 7.76
CA PHE A 332 -5.35 2.92 7.10
C PHE A 332 -5.04 4.29 7.71
N GLY A 333 -3.76 4.55 7.96
CA GLY A 333 -3.30 5.86 8.42
C GLY A 333 -3.94 6.29 9.74
N ALA A 334 -4.54 7.48 9.76
CA ALA A 334 -5.22 8.05 10.92
C ALA A 334 -6.65 7.52 11.16
N ILE A 335 -7.17 6.65 10.29
CA ILE A 335 -8.52 6.09 10.44
C ILE A 335 -8.50 4.99 11.50
N THR A 336 -9.49 4.98 12.39
CA THR A 336 -9.72 3.93 13.39
C THR A 336 -11.17 3.44 13.27
N THR A 337 -11.49 2.38 14.02
CA THR A 337 -12.87 1.89 14.13
C THR A 337 -13.84 2.93 14.68
N GLU A 338 -13.36 3.82 15.54
CA GLU A 338 -14.18 4.83 16.24
C GLU A 338 -14.43 6.07 15.39
N ASN A 339 -13.52 6.41 14.46
CA ASN A 339 -13.60 7.64 13.67
C ASN A 339 -14.02 7.39 12.21
N PHE A 340 -14.22 6.14 11.79
CA PHE A 340 -14.55 5.80 10.42
C PHE A 340 -15.89 6.42 9.98
N GLY A 341 -15.81 7.28 8.95
CA GLY A 341 -16.96 8.01 8.43
C GLY A 341 -17.22 9.35 9.11
N GLU A 342 -16.42 9.72 10.11
CA GLU A 342 -16.53 11.02 10.78
C GLU A 342 -15.79 12.13 10.02
N PRO A 343 -16.34 13.36 9.95
CA PRO A 343 -15.69 14.47 9.27
C PRO A 343 -14.33 14.81 9.89
N GLY A 344 -13.36 15.18 9.05
CA GLY A 344 -12.05 15.69 9.49
C GLY A 344 -10.96 14.62 9.68
N PHE A 345 -11.31 13.34 9.70
CA PHE A 345 -10.34 12.23 9.68
C PHE A 345 -10.19 11.72 8.25
N ILE A 346 -9.09 12.10 7.59
CA ILE A 346 -8.89 11.83 6.18
C ILE A 346 -7.47 11.33 5.97
N ASP A 347 -7.34 10.09 5.50
CA ASP A 347 -6.10 9.55 4.97
C ASP A 347 -6.38 8.69 3.73
N TYR A 348 -5.57 8.86 2.68
CA TYR A 348 -5.78 8.21 1.39
C TYR A 348 -4.75 7.13 1.19
N ARG A 349 -5.23 5.89 1.10
CA ARG A 349 -4.41 4.74 0.69
C ARG A 349 -3.84 4.92 -0.72
N ASN A 350 -4.65 5.48 -1.62
CA ASN A 350 -4.31 5.72 -3.02
C ASN A 350 -4.52 7.22 -3.35
N PRO A 351 -3.64 8.12 -2.87
CA PRO A 351 -3.85 9.56 -3.02
C PRO A 351 -3.78 10.03 -4.49
N ASN A 352 -2.98 9.37 -5.33
CA ASN A 352 -2.87 9.72 -6.74
C ASN A 352 -4.07 9.16 -7.54
N LEU A 353 -4.59 7.99 -7.15
CA LEU A 353 -5.84 7.49 -7.70
C LEU A 353 -7.03 8.40 -7.32
N ALA A 354 -7.07 8.85 -6.08
CA ALA A 354 -8.09 9.80 -5.61
C ALA A 354 -8.08 11.10 -6.43
N GLU A 355 -6.89 11.63 -6.70
CA GLU A 355 -6.71 12.80 -7.57
C GLU A 355 -7.12 12.51 -9.02
N ALA A 356 -6.74 11.37 -9.59
CA ALA A 356 -7.16 11.01 -10.93
C ALA A 356 -8.69 10.85 -11.05
N MET A 357 -9.34 10.25 -10.05
CA MET A 357 -10.81 10.14 -9.99
C MET A 357 -11.48 11.52 -9.86
N ARG A 358 -10.86 12.46 -9.16
CA ARG A 358 -11.30 13.87 -9.13
C ARG A 358 -11.17 14.50 -10.51
N THR A 359 -10.03 14.33 -11.18
CA THR A 359 -9.79 14.82 -12.55
C THR A 359 -10.81 14.27 -13.53
N PHE A 360 -11.17 12.98 -13.46
CA PHE A 360 -12.22 12.42 -14.32
C PHE A 360 -13.62 12.99 -14.02
N GLY A 361 -13.81 13.66 -12.88
CA GLY A 361 -15.08 14.25 -12.45
C GLY A 361 -15.94 13.31 -11.58
N PHE A 362 -15.41 12.18 -11.14
CA PHE A 362 -16.17 11.20 -10.35
C PHE A 362 -16.29 11.59 -8.87
N VAL A 363 -15.32 12.35 -8.36
CA VAL A 363 -15.25 12.80 -6.96
C VAL A 363 -15.14 14.33 -6.93
N GLN A 364 -16.00 14.99 -6.14
CA GLN A 364 -16.07 16.46 -6.09
C GLN A 364 -15.32 17.07 -4.90
N ARG A 365 -15.32 16.41 -3.73
CA ARG A 365 -14.71 16.90 -2.49
C ARG A 365 -14.10 15.77 -1.69
N PHE A 366 -12.82 15.89 -1.40
CA PHE A 366 -12.09 14.97 -0.54
C PHE A 366 -12.64 14.99 0.90
N GLY A 367 -12.75 13.81 1.51
CA GLY A 367 -13.20 13.64 2.90
C GLY A 367 -14.68 13.89 3.18
N MET A 368 -15.47 14.23 2.16
CA MET A 368 -16.90 14.58 2.33
C MET A 368 -17.85 13.52 1.78
N GLY A 369 -17.35 12.45 1.17
CA GLY A 369 -18.19 11.44 0.50
C GLY A 369 -19.20 10.76 1.42
N ILE A 370 -18.76 10.23 2.57
CA ILE A 370 -19.64 9.60 3.56
C ILE A 370 -20.60 10.63 4.20
N PRO A 371 -20.15 11.81 4.67
CA PRO A 371 -21.06 12.85 5.15
C PRO A 371 -22.13 13.27 4.13
N ILE A 372 -21.76 13.44 2.85
CA ILE A 372 -22.70 13.78 1.79
C ILE A 372 -23.71 12.64 1.58
N ALA A 373 -23.26 11.39 1.55
CA ALA A 373 -24.15 10.24 1.42
C ALA A 373 -25.13 10.13 2.60
N ARG A 374 -24.66 10.32 3.84
CA ARG A 374 -25.51 10.37 5.05
C ARG A 374 -26.60 11.44 4.93
N ARG A 375 -26.23 12.66 4.48
CA ARG A 375 -27.17 13.76 4.26
C ARG A 375 -28.23 13.42 3.21
N LEU A 376 -27.81 12.92 2.05
CA LEU A 376 -28.71 12.57 0.94
C LEU A 376 -29.68 11.44 1.32
N LEU A 377 -29.21 10.44 2.07
CA LEU A 377 -30.05 9.36 2.59
C LEU A 377 -31.09 9.90 3.60
N ALA A 378 -30.67 10.76 4.52
CA ALA A 378 -31.57 11.38 5.49
C ALA A 378 -32.65 12.26 4.81
N GLU A 379 -32.28 13.06 3.81
CA GLU A 379 -33.21 13.88 3.01
C GLU A 379 -34.25 13.04 2.26
N ALA A 380 -33.86 11.84 1.82
CA ALA A 380 -34.75 10.87 1.17
C ALA A 380 -35.55 9.99 2.17
N GLY A 381 -35.33 10.16 3.48
CA GLY A 381 -36.04 9.43 4.54
C GLY A 381 -35.51 8.01 4.80
N HIS A 382 -34.30 7.70 4.38
CA HIS A 382 -33.64 6.43 4.70
C HIS A 382 -33.00 6.45 6.09
N PRO A 383 -32.86 5.29 6.75
CA PRO A 383 -31.99 5.14 7.91
C PRO A 383 -30.54 5.53 7.58
N ALA A 384 -29.79 5.95 8.60
CA ALA A 384 -28.36 6.19 8.45
C ALA A 384 -27.66 4.90 7.97
N PRO A 385 -26.70 5.00 7.03
CA PRO A 385 -25.97 3.83 6.55
C PRO A 385 -25.16 3.21 7.69
N LYS A 386 -25.17 1.88 7.79
CA LYS A 386 -24.34 1.15 8.75
C LYS A 386 -22.93 1.06 8.19
N LEU A 387 -21.96 1.56 8.95
CA LEU A 387 -20.55 1.54 8.60
C LEU A 387 -19.83 0.56 9.54
N ALA A 388 -19.03 -0.33 8.96
CA ALA A 388 -18.15 -1.21 9.70
C ALA A 388 -16.78 -1.23 9.01
N ILE A 389 -15.71 -1.22 9.80
CA ILE A 389 -14.34 -1.37 9.30
C ILE A 389 -13.59 -2.29 10.25
N ASN A 390 -12.69 -3.09 9.70
CA ASN A 390 -11.76 -3.90 10.49
C ASN A 390 -10.35 -3.81 9.88
N GLY A 391 -9.43 -4.68 10.29
CA GLY A 391 -8.06 -4.67 9.74
C GLY A 391 -7.96 -5.06 8.25
N THR A 392 -8.98 -5.70 7.68
CA THR A 392 -8.91 -6.29 6.33
C THR A 392 -9.88 -5.67 5.32
N HIS A 393 -11.07 -5.22 5.75
CA HIS A 393 -12.12 -4.73 4.87
C HIS A 393 -12.90 -3.57 5.50
N ALA A 394 -13.48 -2.73 4.64
CA ALA A 394 -14.52 -1.77 4.98
C ALA A 394 -15.86 -2.22 4.39
N TRP A 395 -16.94 -2.06 5.15
CA TRP A 395 -18.29 -2.48 4.79
C TRP A 395 -19.29 -1.36 5.07
N VAL A 396 -20.07 -1.02 4.06
CA VAL A 396 -21.17 -0.06 4.14
C VAL A 396 -22.47 -0.76 3.77
N THR A 397 -23.50 -0.60 4.59
CA THR A 397 -24.86 -1.09 4.31
C THR A 397 -25.85 0.07 4.27
N ILE A 398 -26.59 0.19 3.17
CA ILE A 398 -27.66 1.16 2.95
C ILE A 398 -28.98 0.42 3.01
N LEU A 399 -29.85 0.74 3.97
CA LEU A 399 -31.16 0.09 4.09
C LEU A 399 -32.19 0.75 3.16
N ALA A 400 -33.09 -0.05 2.60
CA ALA A 400 -34.31 0.42 1.95
C ALA A 400 -35.20 1.17 2.95
N ARG A 401 -36.11 1.99 2.41
CA ARG A 401 -37.08 2.76 3.19
C ARG A 401 -38.24 1.92 3.69
#